data_AF-A0A101EP52-F1
#
_entry.id   AF-A0A101EP52-F1
#
_cell.length_a   1.000
_cell.length_b   1.000
_cell.length_c   1.000
_cell.angle_alpha   90.00
_cell.angle_beta   90.00
_cell.angle_gamma   90.00
#
_symmetry.space_group_name_H-M   'P 1'
#
loop_
_entity.id
_entity.type
_entity.pdbx_description
1 polymer ?
#
loop_
_entity_poly.entity_id
_entity_poly.type
_entity_poly.pdbx_seq_one_letter_code
_entity_poly.pdbx_strand_id
1 'polypeptide(L)'
;MARLFLFDGTALAYRAYYALDRSLSTSTGIPTNATYGVARMLVRFIKDHIIVGKDYVAVAFDKKAATFRHKLLETYKAQRPKTPDLLIQQLPYIKKLVEALGMKVLEVEGYEADDIIATLAVKGLPLFDEIFIVTGDKDMLQLVNENIKVWRIVKGISDLELYDAQKVKEKYGVEPQQIPDLLALTGDEIDNIPGVTGIGEKTAVQLLEKYKDLEDILNHVRELPQ
;
A
#
# COMPACT_ATOMS: atom_id res chain seq x y z
N MET A 1 -23.65 7.07 5.43
CA MET A 1 -22.24 7.14 5.88
C MET A 1 -21.76 5.79 6.37
N ALA A 2 -21.86 4.76 5.53
CA ALA A 2 -21.12 3.52 5.65
C ALA A 2 -19.73 3.74 5.06
N ARG A 3 -18.68 3.35 5.78
CA ARG A 3 -17.30 3.52 5.33
C ARG A 3 -16.65 2.16 5.11
N LEU A 4 -15.73 2.08 4.15
CA LEU A 4 -14.94 0.89 3.89
C LEU A 4 -13.47 1.15 4.24
N PHE A 5 -12.87 0.26 5.03
CA PHE A 5 -11.45 0.28 5.36
C PHE A 5 -10.75 -0.91 4.71
N LEU A 6 -9.72 -0.64 3.91
CA LEU A 6 -8.96 -1.63 3.17
C LEU A 6 -7.52 -1.63 3.67
N PHE A 7 -7.06 -2.74 4.23
CA PHE A 7 -5.70 -2.87 4.76
C PHE A 7 -4.82 -3.71 3.84
N ASP A 8 -3.56 -3.30 3.71
CA ASP A 8 -2.50 -4.16 3.24
C ASP A 8 -1.98 -5.04 4.40
N GLY A 9 -2.45 -6.28 4.44
CA GLY A 9 -2.10 -7.27 5.44
C GLY A 9 -0.65 -7.73 5.35
N THR A 10 -0.06 -7.79 4.15
CA THR A 10 1.35 -8.16 3.98
C THR A 10 2.24 -7.10 4.58
N ALA A 11 2.04 -5.82 4.24
CA ALA A 11 2.82 -4.71 4.78
C ALA A 11 2.67 -4.58 6.30
N LEU A 12 1.45 -4.76 6.84
CA LEU A 12 1.21 -4.80 8.28
C LEU A 12 2.03 -5.91 8.96
N ALA A 13 2.02 -7.12 8.40
CA ALA A 13 2.74 -8.26 8.97
C ALA A 13 4.26 -8.04 8.97
N TYR A 14 4.82 -7.53 7.88
CA TYR A 14 6.25 -7.17 7.81
C TYR A 14 6.61 -6.09 8.82
N ARG A 15 5.79 -5.04 8.93
CA ARG A 15 6.03 -3.95 9.87
C ARG A 15 6.02 -4.45 11.31
N ALA A 16 5.04 -5.26 11.68
CA ALA A 16 4.96 -5.89 13.00
C ALA A 16 6.18 -6.78 13.28
N TYR A 17 6.63 -7.56 12.29
CA TYR A 17 7.78 -8.45 12.43
C TYR A 17 9.09 -7.70 12.72
N TYR A 18 9.32 -6.56 12.07
CA TYR A 18 10.54 -5.77 12.25
C TYR A 18 10.48 -4.81 13.45
N ALA A 19 9.28 -4.43 13.89
CA ALA A 19 9.10 -3.49 15.01
C ALA A 19 9.18 -4.14 16.40
N LEU A 20 9.03 -5.46 16.50
CA LEU A 20 8.95 -6.19 17.77
C LEU A 20 10.07 -7.22 17.91
N ASP A 21 10.38 -7.56 19.17
CA ASP A 21 11.37 -8.59 19.48
C ASP A 21 10.97 -9.93 18.87
N ARG A 22 11.86 -10.49 18.03
CA ARG A 22 11.67 -11.74 17.30
C ARG A 22 11.80 -12.97 18.18
N SER A 23 12.24 -12.82 19.44
CA SER A 23 12.31 -13.89 20.44
C SER A 23 10.93 -14.32 20.96
N LEU A 24 9.89 -13.50 20.76
CA LEU A 24 8.53 -13.79 21.21
C LEU A 24 8.00 -15.06 20.54
N SER A 25 7.64 -16.04 21.37
CA SER A 25 7.11 -17.33 20.93
C SER A 25 6.11 -17.90 21.94
N THR A 26 5.33 -18.89 21.51
CA THR A 26 4.47 -19.68 22.40
C THR A 26 5.30 -20.61 23.29
N SER A 27 4.69 -21.24 24.29
CA SER A 27 5.33 -22.30 25.09
C SER A 27 5.77 -23.51 24.26
N THR A 28 5.22 -23.68 23.06
CA THR A 28 5.58 -24.71 22.08
C THR A 28 6.61 -24.23 21.05
N GLY A 29 7.14 -23.00 21.17
CA GLY A 29 8.19 -22.46 20.32
C GLY A 29 7.71 -21.83 19.01
N ILE A 30 6.40 -21.67 18.79
CA ILE A 30 5.88 -21.02 17.57
C ILE A 30 6.13 -19.51 17.69
N PRO A 31 6.78 -18.86 16.71
CA PRO A 31 7.03 -17.41 16.78
C PRO A 31 5.72 -16.62 16.75
N THR A 32 5.64 -15.53 17.52
CA THR A 32 4.39 -14.75 17.69
C THR A 32 4.56 -13.24 17.57
N ASN A 33 5.79 -12.73 17.38
CA ASN A 33 6.07 -11.29 17.35
C ASN A 33 5.23 -10.53 16.30
N ALA A 34 5.14 -11.02 15.07
CA ALA A 34 4.36 -10.39 14.00
C ALA A 34 2.87 -10.51 14.27
N THR A 35 2.40 -11.68 14.70
CA THR A 35 0.98 -11.92 15.03
C THR A 35 0.51 -11.00 16.15
N TYR A 36 1.31 -10.87 17.21
CA TYR A 36 1.04 -9.98 18.33
C TYR A 36 1.06 -8.50 17.90
N GLY A 37 2.03 -8.10 17.09
CA GLY A 37 2.10 -6.75 16.55
C GLY A 37 0.87 -6.41 15.73
N VAL A 38 0.49 -7.24 14.76
CA VAL A 38 -0.71 -7.04 13.95
C VAL A 38 -1.97 -6.97 14.82
N ALA A 39 -2.10 -7.84 15.83
CA ALA A 39 -3.22 -7.76 16.77
C ALA A 39 -3.31 -6.39 17.45
N ARG A 40 -2.18 -5.88 17.95
CA ARG A 40 -2.13 -4.55 18.58
C ARG A 40 -2.48 -3.43 17.61
N MET A 41 -1.99 -3.49 16.37
CA MET A 41 -2.29 -2.51 15.32
C MET A 41 -3.79 -2.46 15.04
N LEU A 42 -4.38 -3.63 14.74
CA LEU A 42 -5.78 -3.73 14.34
C LEU A 42 -6.71 -3.41 15.49
N VAL A 43 -6.48 -3.93 16.69
CA VAL A 43 -7.33 -3.64 17.86
C VAL A 43 -7.31 -2.15 18.20
N ARG A 44 -6.14 -1.50 18.14
CA ARG A 44 -6.05 -0.06 18.36
C ARG A 44 -6.79 0.70 17.26
N PHE A 45 -6.57 0.37 15.99
CA PHE A 45 -7.26 1.03 14.88
C PHE A 45 -8.78 0.89 14.99
N ILE A 46 -9.26 -0.33 15.31
CA ILE A 46 -10.68 -0.60 15.49
C ILE A 46 -11.25 0.28 16.60
N LYS A 47 -10.58 0.34 17.75
CA LYS A 47 -11.00 1.17 18.88
C LYS A 47 -11.06 2.66 18.54
N ASP A 48 -10.07 3.15 17.79
CA ASP A 48 -9.88 4.58 17.55
C ASP A 48 -10.69 5.09 16.33
N HIS A 49 -10.99 4.22 15.35
CA HIS A 49 -11.52 4.67 14.05
C HIS A 49 -12.75 3.90 13.52
N ILE A 50 -13.06 2.71 14.03
CA ILE A 50 -14.14 1.86 13.49
C ILE A 50 -15.41 1.95 14.34
N ILE A 51 -16.53 2.15 13.68
CA ILE A 51 -17.88 2.11 14.25
C ILE A 51 -18.51 0.75 13.90
N VAL A 52 -18.53 -0.15 14.89
CA VAL A 52 -19.06 -1.51 14.76
C VAL A 52 -20.53 -1.47 14.33
N GLY A 53 -20.87 -2.31 13.33
CA GLY A 53 -22.22 -2.39 12.77
C GLY A 53 -22.52 -1.36 11.68
N LYS A 54 -21.59 -0.46 11.36
CA LYS A 54 -21.73 0.58 10.33
C LYS A 54 -20.59 0.61 9.33
N ASP A 55 -19.36 0.42 9.81
CA ASP A 55 -18.17 0.36 8.96
C ASP A 55 -17.80 -1.06 8.57
N TYR A 56 -17.15 -1.18 7.42
CA TYR A 56 -16.72 -2.45 6.82
C TYR A 56 -15.20 -2.47 6.73
N VAL A 57 -14.61 -3.64 6.97
CA VAL A 57 -13.15 -3.79 6.97
C VAL A 57 -12.75 -5.05 6.21
N ALA A 58 -11.80 -4.89 5.29
CA ALA A 58 -11.16 -6.00 4.59
C ALA A 58 -9.62 -5.84 4.62
N VAL A 59 -8.93 -6.97 4.61
CA VAL A 59 -7.47 -7.05 4.65
C VAL A 59 -7.01 -7.92 3.49
N ALA A 60 -6.26 -7.34 2.57
CA ALA A 60 -5.68 -8.04 1.43
C ALA A 60 -4.30 -8.59 1.77
N PHE A 61 -3.96 -9.78 1.28
CA PHE A 61 -2.61 -10.34 1.39
C PHE A 61 -2.10 -10.79 0.02
N ASP A 62 -0.78 -10.74 -0.13
CA ASP A 62 -0.10 -11.25 -1.33
C ASP A 62 -0.07 -12.77 -1.35
N LYS A 63 -0.22 -13.32 -2.55
CA LYS A 63 0.11 -14.72 -2.81
C LYS A 63 1.48 -14.85 -3.44
N LYS A 64 2.17 -15.94 -3.12
CA LYS A 64 3.43 -16.35 -3.76
C LYS A 64 3.13 -16.87 -5.18
N ALA A 65 2.89 -15.96 -6.12
CA ALA A 65 2.75 -16.27 -7.54
C ALA A 65 3.36 -15.13 -8.36
N ALA A 66 4.05 -15.47 -9.46
CA ALA A 66 4.51 -14.46 -10.40
C ALA A 66 3.28 -13.73 -10.99
N THR A 67 3.30 -12.40 -10.89
CA THR A 67 2.24 -11.55 -11.43
C THR A 67 2.52 -11.20 -12.89
N PHE A 68 1.56 -10.56 -13.55
CA PHE A 68 1.76 -10.04 -14.92
C PHE A 68 2.92 -9.02 -14.99
N ARG A 69 3.24 -8.33 -13.87
CA ARG A 69 4.37 -7.38 -13.79
C ARG A 69 5.72 -8.06 -14.04
N HIS A 70 5.91 -9.28 -13.52
CA HIS A 70 7.14 -10.06 -13.73
C HIS A 70 7.33 -10.47 -15.20
N LYS A 71 6.24 -10.55 -15.98
CA LYS A 71 6.31 -10.80 -17.43
C LYS A 71 6.69 -9.55 -18.22
N LEU A 72 6.36 -8.37 -17.70
CA LEU A 72 6.67 -7.07 -18.31
C LEU A 72 8.09 -6.61 -17.97
N LEU A 73 8.53 -6.84 -16.73
CA LEU A 73 9.85 -6.48 -16.24
C LEU A 73 10.39 -7.63 -15.37
N GLU A 74 11.34 -8.40 -15.91
CA GLU A 74 11.92 -9.57 -15.22
C GLU A 74 12.60 -9.19 -13.90
N THR A 75 13.16 -7.98 -13.83
CA THR A 75 13.85 -7.47 -12.65
C THR A 75 12.90 -6.88 -11.59
N TYR A 76 11.58 -6.89 -11.83
CA TYR A 76 10.58 -6.34 -10.90
C TYR A 76 10.69 -6.99 -9.52
N LYS A 77 10.84 -6.17 -8.47
CA LYS A 77 11.02 -6.59 -7.08
C LYS A 77 12.19 -7.56 -6.84
N ALA A 78 13.10 -7.74 -7.82
CA ALA A 78 14.17 -8.76 -7.75
C ALA A 78 15.17 -8.52 -6.61
N GLN A 79 15.34 -7.26 -6.18
CA GLN A 79 16.22 -6.89 -5.07
C GLN A 79 15.55 -6.95 -3.69
N ARG A 80 14.24 -7.23 -3.62
CA ARG A 80 13.57 -7.39 -2.33
C ARG A 80 14.09 -8.65 -1.63
N PRO A 81 14.48 -8.55 -0.35
CA PRO A 81 14.90 -9.73 0.40
C PRO A 81 13.75 -10.73 0.50
N LYS A 82 14.09 -12.02 0.54
CA LYS A 82 13.10 -13.08 0.77
C LYS A 82 12.39 -12.85 2.10
N THR A 83 11.08 -13.11 2.12
CA THR A 83 10.28 -13.08 3.36
C THR A 83 10.94 -13.98 4.41
N PRO A 84 11.20 -13.49 5.63
CA PRO A 84 11.78 -14.30 6.69
C PRO A 84 10.93 -15.53 7.01
N ASP A 85 11.55 -16.70 7.20
CA ASP A 85 10.82 -17.94 7.49
C ASP A 85 9.95 -17.84 8.75
N LEU A 86 10.45 -17.16 9.78
CA LEU A 86 9.68 -16.90 11.01
C LEU A 86 8.43 -16.05 10.77
N LEU A 87 8.44 -15.17 9.76
CA LEU A 87 7.25 -14.41 9.35
C LEU A 87 6.30 -15.30 8.54
N ILE A 88 6.84 -16.11 7.61
CA ILE A 88 6.03 -17.06 6.83
C ILE A 88 5.23 -17.98 7.75
N GLN A 89 5.84 -18.49 8.82
CA GLN A 89 5.17 -19.33 9.82
C GLN A 89 4.00 -18.62 10.52
N GLN A 90 4.06 -17.29 10.63
CA GLN A 90 3.05 -16.48 11.32
C GLN A 90 1.90 -16.04 10.42
N LEU A 91 2.09 -15.96 9.09
CA LEU A 91 1.06 -15.49 8.15
C LEU A 91 -0.29 -16.25 8.28
N PRO A 92 -0.34 -17.59 8.42
CA PRO A 92 -1.60 -18.29 8.62
C PRO A 92 -2.33 -17.89 9.90
N TYR A 93 -1.59 -17.61 10.98
CA TYR A 93 -2.16 -17.18 12.26
C TYR A 93 -2.62 -15.73 12.23
N ILE A 94 -1.89 -14.85 11.51
CA ILE A 94 -2.30 -13.48 11.26
C ILE A 94 -3.64 -13.44 10.52
N LYS A 95 -3.81 -14.26 9.48
CA LYS A 95 -5.09 -14.35 8.75
C LYS A 95 -6.23 -14.82 9.65
N LYS A 96 -6.01 -15.90 10.41
CA LYS A 96 -7.00 -16.39 11.39
C LYS A 96 -7.37 -15.34 12.44
N LEU A 97 -6.39 -14.56 12.90
CA LEU A 97 -6.61 -13.44 13.82
C LEU A 97 -7.50 -12.35 13.17
N VAL A 98 -7.21 -11.96 11.92
CA VAL A 98 -8.02 -10.98 11.18
C VAL A 98 -9.47 -11.47 11.05
N GLU A 99 -9.68 -12.73 10.69
CA GLU A 99 -11.01 -13.34 10.60
C GLU A 99 -11.71 -13.39 11.98
N ALA A 100 -10.98 -13.74 13.04
CA ALA A 100 -11.51 -13.79 14.40
C ALA A 100 -11.94 -12.40 14.93
N LEU A 101 -11.33 -11.33 14.42
CA LEU A 101 -11.75 -9.95 14.69
C LEU A 101 -12.96 -9.50 13.85
N GLY A 102 -13.52 -10.39 13.01
CA GLY A 102 -14.72 -10.12 12.20
C GLY A 102 -14.45 -9.46 10.85
N MET A 103 -13.19 -9.34 10.44
CA MET A 103 -12.79 -8.73 9.17
C MET A 103 -12.69 -9.77 8.06
N LYS A 104 -12.78 -9.32 6.79
CA LYS A 104 -12.58 -10.20 5.63
C LYS A 104 -11.12 -10.27 5.21
N VAL A 105 -10.59 -11.47 5.10
CA VAL A 105 -9.28 -11.75 4.49
C VAL A 105 -9.48 -12.00 2.99
N LEU A 106 -8.69 -11.33 2.16
CA LEU A 106 -8.79 -11.41 0.71
C LEU A 106 -7.43 -11.75 0.09
N GLU A 107 -7.41 -12.75 -0.79
CA GLU A 107 -6.21 -13.19 -1.50
C GLU A 107 -6.61 -13.73 -2.86
N VAL A 108 -5.97 -13.22 -3.92
CA VAL A 108 -6.25 -13.62 -5.30
C VAL A 108 -4.94 -14.04 -5.96
N GLU A 109 -4.95 -15.19 -6.63
CA GLU A 109 -3.75 -15.68 -7.32
C GLU A 109 -3.47 -14.86 -8.58
N GLY A 110 -2.19 -14.55 -8.82
CA GLY A 110 -1.75 -13.74 -9.96
C GLY A 110 -1.89 -12.22 -9.78
N TYR A 111 -2.43 -11.78 -8.64
CA TYR A 111 -2.60 -10.37 -8.28
C TYR A 111 -1.96 -10.08 -6.92
N GLU A 112 -1.45 -8.86 -6.75
CA GLU A 112 -0.86 -8.37 -5.51
C GLU A 112 -1.93 -7.79 -4.58
N ALA A 113 -1.63 -7.64 -3.30
CA ALA A 113 -2.54 -7.02 -2.34
C ALA A 113 -3.00 -5.63 -2.83
N ASP A 114 -2.09 -4.87 -3.44
CA ASP A 114 -2.34 -3.56 -4.04
C ASP A 114 -3.42 -3.60 -5.12
N ASP A 115 -3.39 -4.62 -6.00
CA ASP A 115 -4.38 -4.79 -7.07
C ASP A 115 -5.78 -5.07 -6.49
N ILE A 116 -5.84 -5.88 -5.42
CA ILE A 116 -7.09 -6.22 -4.72
C ILE A 116 -7.65 -4.96 -4.05
N ILE A 117 -6.80 -4.21 -3.34
CA ILE A 117 -7.18 -2.98 -2.64
C ILE A 117 -7.68 -1.94 -3.65
N ALA A 118 -6.92 -1.68 -4.72
CA ALA A 118 -7.31 -0.73 -5.75
C ALA A 118 -8.64 -1.09 -6.40
N THR A 119 -8.83 -2.38 -6.72
CA THR A 119 -10.08 -2.88 -7.31
C THR A 119 -11.27 -2.66 -6.38
N LEU A 120 -11.12 -2.95 -5.09
CA LEU A 120 -12.19 -2.78 -4.10
C LEU A 120 -12.48 -1.32 -3.80
N ALA A 121 -11.45 -0.47 -3.77
CA ALA A 121 -11.61 0.95 -3.55
C ALA A 121 -12.44 1.58 -4.68
N VAL A 122 -12.07 1.33 -5.94
CA VAL A 122 -12.78 1.87 -7.10
C VAL A 122 -14.20 1.30 -7.22
N LYS A 123 -14.36 -0.03 -7.09
CA LYS A 123 -15.68 -0.67 -7.20
C LYS A 123 -16.58 -0.40 -5.98
N GLY A 124 -16.00 0.02 -4.86
CA GLY A 124 -16.71 0.33 -3.62
C GLY A 124 -17.32 1.73 -3.61
N LEU A 125 -16.85 2.67 -4.43
CA LEU A 125 -17.36 4.05 -4.49
C LEU A 125 -18.89 4.18 -4.57
N PRO A 126 -19.63 3.38 -5.36
CA PRO A 126 -21.09 3.46 -5.38
C PRO A 126 -21.78 2.85 -4.15
N LEU A 127 -21.06 2.11 -3.30
CA LEU A 127 -21.60 1.36 -2.16
C LEU A 127 -21.27 1.99 -0.80
N PHE A 128 -20.24 2.83 -0.74
CA PHE A 128 -19.72 3.42 0.49
C PHE A 128 -19.55 4.93 0.32
N ASP A 129 -19.84 5.68 1.38
CA ASP A 129 -19.74 7.13 1.36
C ASP A 129 -18.28 7.61 1.40
N GLU A 130 -17.43 6.86 2.10
CA GLU A 130 -15.98 7.08 2.15
C GLU A 130 -15.23 5.75 2.19
N ILE A 131 -14.05 5.74 1.60
CA ILE A 131 -13.14 4.59 1.56
C ILE A 131 -11.77 5.03 2.07
N PHE A 132 -11.24 4.25 3.01
CA PHE A 132 -9.93 4.47 3.60
C PHE A 132 -9.03 3.29 3.29
N ILE A 133 -7.92 3.56 2.61
CA ILE A 133 -6.86 2.56 2.38
C ILE A 133 -5.81 2.75 3.48
N VAL A 134 -5.39 1.66 4.12
CA VAL A 134 -4.37 1.69 5.18
C VAL A 134 -3.17 0.88 4.73
N THR A 135 -2.12 1.58 4.30
CA THR A 135 -0.90 0.97 3.75
C THR A 135 0.34 1.84 4.01
N GLY A 136 1.54 1.27 3.88
CA GLY A 136 2.77 2.04 3.78
C GLY A 136 3.08 2.49 2.34
N ASP A 137 2.44 1.83 1.36
CA ASP A 137 2.74 2.00 -0.05
C ASP A 137 2.30 3.37 -0.56
N LYS A 138 3.24 4.07 -1.19
CA LYS A 138 2.98 5.39 -1.78
C LYS A 138 2.21 5.27 -3.09
N ASP A 139 2.23 4.11 -3.74
CA ASP A 139 1.56 3.88 -5.01
C ASP A 139 0.04 4.01 -4.87
N MET A 140 -0.50 3.63 -3.70
CA MET A 140 -1.92 3.77 -3.40
C MET A 140 -2.39 5.23 -3.31
N LEU A 141 -1.48 6.20 -3.22
CA LEU A 141 -1.83 7.62 -3.27
C LEU A 141 -2.47 8.02 -4.60
N GLN A 142 -2.23 7.26 -5.67
CA GLN A 142 -2.87 7.49 -6.97
C GLN A 142 -4.40 7.40 -6.92
N LEU A 143 -4.95 6.68 -5.93
CA LEU A 143 -6.39 6.46 -5.79
C LEU A 143 -7.08 7.58 -5.01
N VAL A 144 -6.31 8.47 -4.38
CA VAL A 144 -6.85 9.53 -3.52
C VAL A 144 -7.75 10.46 -4.33
N ASN A 145 -8.95 10.72 -3.81
CA ASN A 145 -9.92 11.66 -4.36
C ASN A 145 -10.85 12.16 -3.25
N GLU A 146 -12.00 12.75 -3.60
CA GLU A 146 -12.96 13.27 -2.62
C GLU A 146 -13.46 12.18 -1.63
N ASN A 147 -13.67 10.96 -2.11
CA ASN A 147 -14.24 9.85 -1.34
C ASN A 147 -13.22 8.78 -0.93
N ILE A 148 -12.02 8.77 -1.53
CA ILE A 148 -10.95 7.82 -1.21
C ILE A 148 -9.79 8.56 -0.54
N LYS A 149 -9.41 8.11 0.66
CA LYS A 149 -8.27 8.66 1.41
C LYS A 149 -7.32 7.54 1.82
N VAL A 150 -6.04 7.86 2.01
CA VAL A 150 -5.02 6.87 2.37
C VAL A 150 -4.42 7.19 3.73
N TRP A 151 -4.54 6.28 4.69
CA TRP A 151 -3.77 6.31 5.93
C TRP A 151 -2.42 5.67 5.71
N ARG A 152 -1.36 6.49 5.75
CA ARG A 152 0.02 6.02 5.65
C ARG A 152 0.59 5.74 7.03
N ILE A 153 1.22 4.57 7.16
CA ILE A 153 1.86 4.17 8.42
C ILE A 153 3.27 4.80 8.48
N VAL A 154 3.39 5.94 9.16
CA VAL A 154 4.61 6.76 9.16
C VAL A 154 5.66 6.19 10.10
N LYS A 155 5.30 5.86 11.35
CA LYS A 155 6.28 5.40 12.34
C LYS A 155 5.71 4.35 13.30
N GLY A 156 6.52 3.34 13.59
CA GLY A 156 6.18 2.30 14.55
C GLY A 156 4.92 1.52 14.15
N ILE A 157 4.05 1.28 15.12
CA ILE A 157 2.92 0.35 15.05
C ILE A 157 1.58 1.08 14.82
N SER A 158 1.50 2.39 15.09
CA SER A 158 0.19 3.06 15.19
C SER A 158 0.21 4.55 14.88
N ASP A 159 1.33 5.09 14.40
CA ASP A 159 1.40 6.47 13.94
C ASP A 159 0.93 6.51 12.48
N LEU A 160 -0.26 7.05 12.27
CA LEU A 160 -0.94 7.11 10.98
C LEU A 160 -1.08 8.56 10.55
N GLU A 161 -0.74 8.84 9.30
CA GLU A 161 -0.95 10.14 8.68
C GLU A 161 -1.97 9.97 7.55
N LEU A 162 -3.02 10.80 7.56
CA LEU A 162 -4.05 10.78 6.54
C LEU A 162 -3.60 11.59 5.33
N TYR A 163 -3.67 10.97 4.15
CA TYR A 163 -3.42 11.59 2.86
C TYR A 163 -4.75 11.76 2.12
N ASP A 164 -5.15 13.01 1.98
CA ASP A 164 -6.13 13.48 1.00
C ASP A 164 -5.41 14.15 -0.18
N ALA A 165 -6.17 14.66 -1.16
CA ALA A 165 -5.58 15.26 -2.37
C ALA A 165 -4.64 16.43 -2.05
N GLN A 166 -5.02 17.26 -1.07
CA GLN A 166 -4.19 18.38 -0.64
C GLN A 166 -2.86 17.89 -0.07
N LYS A 167 -2.89 16.90 0.84
CA LYS A 167 -1.70 16.35 1.46
C LYS A 167 -0.78 15.66 0.45
N VAL A 168 -1.35 14.99 -0.56
CA VAL A 168 -0.57 14.42 -1.68
C VAL A 168 0.16 15.52 -2.42
N LYS A 169 -0.53 16.59 -2.80
CA LYS A 169 0.06 17.74 -3.49
C LYS A 169 1.14 18.44 -2.68
N GLU A 170 0.90 18.67 -1.39
CA GLU A 170 1.89 19.26 -0.48
C GLU A 170 3.16 18.40 -0.36
N LYS A 171 3.00 17.07 -0.37
CA LYS A 171 4.11 16.14 -0.15
C LYS A 171 4.91 15.84 -1.41
N TYR A 172 4.24 15.68 -2.55
CA TYR A 172 4.83 15.19 -3.81
C TYR A 172 4.86 16.24 -4.92
N GLY A 173 4.25 17.41 -4.72
CA GLY A 173 4.20 18.47 -5.73
C GLY A 173 3.26 18.20 -6.90
N VAL A 174 2.53 17.08 -6.89
CA VAL A 174 1.62 16.66 -7.97
C VAL A 174 0.26 16.24 -7.43
N GLU A 175 -0.76 16.26 -8.28
CA GLU A 175 -2.09 15.75 -7.93
C GLU A 175 -2.06 14.22 -7.80
N PRO A 176 -2.99 13.60 -7.04
CA PRO A 176 -3.08 12.13 -6.93
C PRO A 176 -3.00 11.39 -8.27
N GLN A 177 -3.71 11.88 -9.29
CA GLN A 177 -3.76 11.23 -10.60
C GLN A 177 -2.41 11.23 -11.33
N GLN A 178 -1.48 12.09 -10.94
CA GLN A 178 -0.14 12.21 -11.52
C GLN A 178 0.92 11.40 -10.77
N ILE A 179 0.56 10.75 -9.65
CA ILE A 179 1.49 9.88 -8.90
C ILE A 179 2.07 8.75 -9.77
N PRO A 180 1.29 8.03 -10.59
CA PRO A 180 1.84 7.01 -11.49
C PRO A 180 2.86 7.59 -12.47
N ASP A 181 2.59 8.76 -13.05
CA ASP A 181 3.48 9.41 -14.01
C ASP A 181 4.77 9.90 -13.34
N LEU A 182 4.66 10.44 -12.13
CA LEU A 182 5.80 10.83 -11.31
C LEU A 182 6.71 9.61 -11.08
N LEU A 183 6.14 8.47 -10.65
CA LEU A 183 6.90 7.25 -10.40
C LEU A 183 7.45 6.62 -11.68
N ALA A 184 6.75 6.72 -12.81
CA ALA A 184 7.26 6.28 -14.11
C ALA A 184 8.49 7.08 -14.54
N LEU A 185 8.50 8.39 -14.28
CA LEU A 185 9.62 9.28 -14.57
C LEU A 185 10.79 9.09 -13.61
N THR A 186 10.55 9.02 -12.30
CA THR A 186 11.61 8.96 -11.29
C THR A 186 12.11 7.54 -11.00
N GLY A 187 11.30 6.54 -11.34
CA GLY A 187 11.51 5.17 -10.91
C GLY A 187 11.06 4.91 -9.47
N ASP A 188 11.24 3.65 -9.07
CA ASP A 188 11.00 3.16 -7.72
C ASP A 188 12.06 2.13 -7.33
N GLU A 189 12.96 2.52 -6.43
CA GLU A 189 14.00 1.62 -5.91
C GLU A 189 13.44 0.45 -5.08
N ILE A 190 12.30 0.59 -4.41
CA ILE A 190 11.73 -0.52 -3.62
C ILE A 190 11.23 -1.63 -4.55
N ASP A 191 10.73 -1.25 -5.72
CA ASP A 191 10.21 -2.13 -6.77
C ASP A 191 11.19 -2.46 -7.89
N ASN A 192 12.39 -1.90 -7.82
CA ASN A 192 13.43 -2.04 -8.85
C ASN A 192 12.97 -1.55 -10.23
N ILE A 193 12.26 -0.43 -10.23
CA ILE A 193 11.84 0.30 -11.44
C ILE A 193 12.87 1.43 -11.64
N PRO A 194 13.62 1.45 -12.75
CA PRO A 194 14.77 2.35 -12.91
C PRO A 194 14.39 3.82 -13.14
N GLY A 195 13.19 4.09 -13.65
CA GLY A 195 12.79 5.44 -14.08
C GLY A 195 13.54 5.90 -15.35
N VAL A 196 13.40 7.19 -15.66
CA VAL A 196 14.08 7.83 -16.78
C VAL A 196 15.40 8.43 -16.30
N THR A 197 16.50 8.03 -16.92
CA THR A 197 17.84 8.52 -16.56
C THR A 197 17.90 10.05 -16.64
N GLY A 198 18.39 10.68 -15.57
CA GLY A 198 18.52 12.14 -15.48
C GLY A 198 17.27 12.88 -15.00
N ILE A 199 16.13 12.19 -14.84
CA ILE A 199 14.89 12.80 -14.34
C ILE A 199 14.71 12.43 -12.87
N GLY A 200 15.12 13.33 -11.98
CA GLY A 200 14.80 13.26 -10.55
C GLY A 200 13.42 13.85 -10.24
N GLU A 201 12.96 13.68 -9.00
CA GLU A 201 11.65 14.11 -8.52
C GLU A 201 11.33 15.57 -8.87
N LYS A 202 12.26 16.50 -8.61
CA LYS A 202 12.07 17.92 -8.93
C LYS A 202 11.80 18.17 -10.42
N THR A 203 12.55 17.50 -11.30
CA THR A 203 12.39 17.64 -12.74
C THR A 203 11.07 17.02 -13.20
N ALA A 204 10.72 15.84 -12.67
CA ALA A 204 9.46 15.18 -12.96
C ALA A 204 8.25 16.04 -12.57
N VAL A 205 8.26 16.62 -11.37
CA VAL A 205 7.20 17.55 -10.91
C VAL A 205 7.08 18.74 -11.88
N GLN A 206 8.18 19.37 -12.27
CA GLN A 206 8.15 20.50 -13.23
C GLN A 206 7.59 20.11 -14.59
N LEU A 207 7.91 18.91 -15.08
CA LEU A 207 7.37 18.39 -16.33
C LEU A 207 5.85 18.13 -16.21
N LEU A 208 5.40 17.53 -15.11
CA LEU A 208 3.99 17.24 -14.87
C LEU A 208 3.16 18.49 -14.57
N GLU A 209 3.75 19.53 -13.98
CA GLU A 209 3.11 20.84 -13.87
C GLU A 209 2.90 21.48 -15.26
N LYS A 210 3.87 21.32 -16.17
CA LYS A 210 3.82 21.94 -17.50
C LYS A 210 2.94 21.18 -18.50
N TYR A 211 3.05 19.85 -18.52
CA TYR A 211 2.44 18.98 -19.52
C TYR A 211 1.34 18.09 -18.94
N LYS A 212 1.02 18.20 -17.65
CA LYS A 212 -0.09 17.48 -16.98
C LYS A 212 0.09 15.97 -16.82
N ASP A 213 0.47 15.22 -17.84
CA ASP A 213 0.61 13.76 -17.80
C ASP A 213 1.79 13.25 -18.64
N LEU A 214 2.12 11.96 -18.47
CA LEU A 214 3.26 11.34 -19.17
C LEU A 214 3.09 11.33 -20.69
N GLU A 215 1.87 11.06 -21.18
CA GLU A 215 1.56 11.06 -22.60
C GLU A 215 1.86 12.42 -23.26
N ASP A 216 1.47 13.53 -22.62
CA ASP A 216 1.74 14.86 -23.16
C ASP A 216 3.23 15.23 -23.11
N ILE A 217 3.96 14.79 -22.07
CA ILE A 217 5.43 14.92 -22.02
C ILE A 217 6.06 14.21 -23.23
N LEU A 218 5.62 12.98 -23.53
CA LEU A 218 6.14 12.19 -24.65
C LEU A 218 5.82 12.83 -26.00
N ASN A 219 4.64 13.45 -26.15
CA ASN A 219 4.26 14.19 -27.36
C ASN A 219 5.17 15.41 -27.61
N HIS A 220 5.70 16.02 -26.54
CA HIS A 220 6.58 17.20 -26.60
C HIS A 220 8.06 16.87 -26.37
N VAL A 221 8.47 15.60 -26.41
CA VAL A 221 9.83 15.17 -26.05
C VAL A 221 10.93 15.88 -26.85
N ARG A 222 10.65 16.27 -28.10
CA ARG A 222 11.60 16.96 -29.00
C ARG A 222 11.84 18.43 -28.62
N GLU A 223 10.98 19.00 -27.80
CA GLU A 223 11.06 20.38 -27.32
C GLU A 223 11.76 20.48 -25.95
N LEU A 224 12.02 19.34 -25.32
CA LEU A 224 12.70 19.28 -24.03
C LEU A 224 14.20 19.59 -24.21
N PRO A 225 14.81 20.28 -23.23
CA PRO A 225 16.27 20.48 -23.22
C PRO A 225 17.02 19.14 -23.29
N GLN A 226 18.17 19.14 -23.97
CA GLN A 226 19.10 18.00 -23.98
C GLN A 226 19.74 17.76 -22.62
#